data_AF-A0A966SKB0-F1
#
_entry.id   AF-A0A966SKB0-F1
#
_cell.length_a   1.000
_cell.length_b   1.000
_cell.length_c   1.000
_cell.angle_alpha   90.00
_cell.angle_beta   90.00
_cell.angle_gamma   90.00
#
_symmetry.space_group_name_H-M   'P 1'
#
loop_
_entity.id
_entity.type
_entity.pdbx_description
1 polymer ?
#
loop_
_entity_poly.entity_id
_entity_poly.type
_entity_poly.pdbx_seq_one_letter_code
_entity_poly.pdbx_strand_id
1 'polypeptide(L)'
;MKLCLSIWFASLCLACAATADRPTVFVLVGAPGEAEFGRQFADAAAKWERTASRAEAKLISIGLKGAGTNDLAEFQAALTAEPKEGTGEVWLVLLGHGTFDGKEAKFNLRGPDFTAGELAEWLKPFKRSLAVVNCASASAPFLAALSAPGRVVVTATRTGNELNFCRFGGYFAEAIGSADADLDKDGQTSLLEAYLLASSRVSEFYTTEGRLATEHALLDDNGDGLGTPADWFRGVRAVKKAKDGATADGRRAHQFVLVRSEQERKLPASVRAKRDELELAIGKLRDRKTELPEPEYYQLLEPLLLDLARLYQTAR
;
A
#
# COMPACT_ATOMS: atom_id res chain seq x y z
N MET A 1 18.82 48.79 -2.47
CA MET A 1 19.36 47.58 -1.82
C MET A 1 18.36 46.83 -0.90
N LYS A 2 17.03 46.92 -1.11
CA LYS A 2 16.02 46.22 -0.28
C LYS A 2 15.10 45.25 -1.04
N LEU A 3 15.32 45.01 -2.34
CA LEU A 3 14.46 44.15 -3.16
C LEU A 3 15.04 42.75 -3.48
N CYS A 4 16.28 42.43 -3.08
CA CYS A 4 16.90 41.14 -3.42
C CYS A 4 16.78 40.06 -2.33
N LEU A 5 16.34 40.39 -1.11
CA LEU A 5 16.29 39.42 0.01
C LEU A 5 14.99 38.59 0.06
N SER A 6 13.89 39.09 -0.52
CA SER A 6 12.59 38.43 -0.49
C SER A 6 12.43 37.31 -1.53
N ILE A 7 13.22 37.33 -2.61
CA ILE A 7 13.16 36.30 -3.67
C ILE A 7 13.87 35.02 -3.24
N TRP A 8 14.90 35.10 -2.39
CA TRP A 8 15.64 33.92 -1.90
C TRP A 8 14.88 33.11 -0.83
N PHE A 9 14.05 33.76 0.00
CA PHE A 9 13.23 33.05 0.99
C PHE A 9 12.04 32.32 0.37
N ALA A 10 11.44 32.86 -0.70
CA ALA A 10 10.33 32.21 -1.39
C ALA A 10 10.75 30.94 -2.16
N SER A 11 11.94 30.96 -2.79
CA SER A 11 12.49 29.79 -3.49
C SER A 11 12.93 28.67 -2.53
N LEU A 12 13.39 28.99 -1.32
CA LEU A 12 13.78 27.98 -0.33
C LEU A 12 12.57 27.27 0.30
N CYS A 13 11.46 28.00 0.52
CA CYS A 13 10.22 27.41 1.04
C CYS A 13 9.51 26.50 0.01
N LEU A 14 9.53 26.83 -1.29
CA LEU A 14 8.94 25.97 -2.32
C LEU A 14 9.73 24.66 -2.52
N ALA A 15 11.07 24.71 -2.46
CA ALA A 15 11.90 23.53 -2.62
C ALA A 15 11.74 22.53 -1.45
N CYS A 16 11.58 23.04 -0.22
CA CYS A 16 11.42 22.21 0.97
C CYS A 16 10.04 21.52 1.03
N ALA A 17 8.99 22.19 0.54
CA ALA A 17 7.64 21.63 0.43
C ALA A 17 7.54 20.55 -0.66
N ALA A 18 8.21 20.74 -1.80
CA ALA A 18 8.22 19.77 -2.90
C ALA A 18 8.90 18.43 -2.52
N THR A 19 9.94 18.46 -1.67
CA THR A 19 10.58 17.25 -1.17
C THR A 19 9.77 16.48 -0.12
N ALA A 20 8.85 17.16 0.60
CA ALA A 20 8.07 16.54 1.68
C ALA A 20 6.91 15.68 1.17
N ASP A 21 6.47 15.89 -0.08
CA ASP A 21 5.34 15.20 -0.70
C ASP A 21 5.75 14.08 -1.67
N ARG A 22 7.05 13.85 -1.82
CA ARG A 22 7.59 12.82 -2.70
C ARG A 22 7.41 11.43 -2.06
N PRO A 23 6.74 10.48 -2.73
CA PRO A 23 6.64 9.11 -2.21
C PRO A 23 8.01 8.42 -2.18
N THR A 24 8.17 7.47 -1.28
CA THR A 24 9.33 6.57 -1.25
C THR A 24 8.87 5.14 -1.48
N VAL A 25 9.50 4.43 -2.42
CA VAL A 25 9.23 3.03 -2.73
C VAL A 25 10.46 2.20 -2.39
N PHE A 26 10.33 1.36 -1.37
CA PHE A 26 11.27 0.30 -1.05
C PHE A 26 10.86 -0.96 -1.81
N VAL A 27 11.77 -1.50 -2.62
CA VAL A 27 11.62 -2.80 -3.27
C VAL A 27 12.68 -3.72 -2.67
N LEU A 28 12.27 -4.58 -1.75
CA LEU A 28 13.14 -5.53 -1.08
C LEU A 28 12.96 -6.90 -1.74
N VAL A 29 14.01 -7.38 -2.41
CA VAL A 29 14.04 -8.69 -3.05
C VAL A 29 14.75 -9.69 -2.16
N GLY A 30 14.06 -10.77 -1.81
CA GLY A 30 14.57 -11.83 -0.95
C GLY A 30 15.53 -12.78 -1.66
N ALA A 31 16.00 -13.78 -0.93
CA ALA A 31 16.78 -14.86 -1.53
C ALA A 31 15.96 -15.57 -2.62
N PRO A 32 16.52 -15.84 -3.81
CA PRO A 32 15.74 -16.38 -4.92
C PRO A 32 15.36 -17.85 -4.71
N GLY A 33 16.15 -18.61 -3.94
CA GLY A 33 16.09 -20.06 -3.94
C GLY A 33 16.54 -20.61 -5.30
N GLU A 34 15.58 -20.99 -6.13
CA GLU A 34 15.84 -21.43 -7.51
C GLU A 34 15.91 -20.26 -8.51
N ALA A 35 16.66 -20.46 -9.60
CA ALA A 35 16.89 -19.43 -10.61
C ALA A 35 15.60 -18.94 -11.30
N GLU A 36 14.57 -19.79 -11.40
CA GLU A 36 13.29 -19.40 -12.00
C GLU A 36 12.48 -18.42 -11.15
N PHE A 37 12.52 -18.56 -9.82
CA PHE A 37 11.86 -17.62 -8.91
C PHE A 37 12.64 -16.30 -8.89
N GLY A 38 13.97 -16.36 -8.91
CA GLY A 38 14.82 -15.18 -9.04
C GLY A 38 14.49 -14.32 -10.26
N ARG A 39 14.22 -14.93 -11.43
CA ARG A 39 13.78 -14.20 -12.64
C ARG A 39 12.42 -13.53 -12.43
N GLN A 40 11.45 -14.23 -11.84
CA GLN A 40 10.12 -13.67 -11.57
C GLN A 40 10.18 -12.50 -10.57
N PHE A 41 11.02 -12.59 -9.53
CA PHE A 41 11.23 -11.50 -8.59
C PHE A 41 11.90 -10.29 -9.25
N ALA A 42 12.91 -10.51 -10.11
CA ALA A 42 13.56 -9.45 -10.86
C ALA A 42 12.59 -8.75 -11.83
N ASP A 43 11.72 -9.50 -12.52
CA ASP A 43 10.71 -8.95 -13.41
C ASP A 43 9.68 -8.10 -12.66
N ALA A 44 9.19 -8.59 -11.51
CA ALA A 44 8.28 -7.85 -10.64
C ALA A 44 8.94 -6.58 -10.09
N ALA A 45 10.20 -6.68 -9.65
CA ALA A 45 10.95 -5.53 -9.18
C ALA A 45 11.13 -4.48 -10.29
N ALA A 46 11.50 -4.89 -11.51
CA ALA A 46 11.65 -3.97 -12.64
C ALA A 46 10.33 -3.25 -12.99
N LYS A 47 9.17 -3.91 -12.82
CA LYS A 47 7.85 -3.24 -12.94
C LYS A 47 7.70 -2.15 -11.88
N TRP A 48 8.03 -2.44 -10.61
CA TRP A 48 8.03 -1.44 -9.54
C TRP A 48 9.01 -0.28 -9.79
N GLU A 49 10.21 -0.55 -10.30
CA GLU A 49 11.18 0.52 -10.64
C GLU A 49 10.61 1.47 -11.71
N ARG A 50 9.93 0.93 -12.74
CA ARG A 50 9.25 1.73 -13.77
C ARG A 50 8.08 2.54 -13.19
N THR A 51 7.25 1.93 -12.35
CA THR A 51 6.12 2.61 -11.71
C THR A 51 6.60 3.72 -10.76
N ALA A 52 7.63 3.46 -9.95
CA ALA A 52 8.26 4.46 -9.10
C ALA A 52 8.85 5.62 -9.92
N SER A 53 9.49 5.34 -11.06
CA SER A 53 9.96 6.38 -11.97
C SER A 53 8.83 7.24 -12.54
N ARG A 54 7.71 6.63 -12.95
CA ARG A 54 6.51 7.35 -13.44
C ARG A 54 5.85 8.21 -12.36
N ALA A 55 5.91 7.74 -11.12
CA ALA A 55 5.43 8.46 -9.94
C ALA A 55 6.41 9.54 -9.45
N GLU A 56 7.58 9.67 -10.07
CA GLU A 56 8.68 10.54 -9.60
C GLU A 56 9.06 10.23 -8.14
N ALA A 57 8.85 8.99 -7.68
CA ALA A 57 9.11 8.56 -6.33
C ALA A 57 10.63 8.40 -6.07
N LYS A 58 11.03 8.45 -4.79
CA LYS A 58 12.36 8.00 -4.35
C LYS A 58 12.35 6.47 -4.34
N LEU A 59 13.17 5.85 -5.17
CA LEU A 59 13.29 4.39 -5.22
C LEU A 59 14.48 3.91 -4.38
N ILE A 60 14.25 2.89 -3.56
CA ILE A 60 15.28 2.17 -2.80
C ILE A 60 15.11 0.67 -3.11
N SER A 61 15.95 0.14 -4.00
CA SER A 61 15.94 -1.28 -4.38
C SER A 61 17.07 -2.02 -3.66
N ILE A 62 16.74 -3.11 -2.96
CA ILE A 62 17.69 -3.96 -2.21
C ILE A 62 17.48 -5.42 -2.65
N GLY A 63 18.56 -6.21 -2.73
CA GLY A 63 18.47 -7.63 -3.10
C GLY A 63 18.59 -7.94 -4.61
N LEU A 64 18.51 -6.92 -5.49
CA LEU A 64 18.63 -7.08 -6.95
C LEU A 64 20.07 -6.94 -7.48
N LYS A 65 20.87 -6.09 -6.86
CA LYS A 65 22.19 -5.67 -7.36
C LYS A 65 23.26 -5.97 -6.31
N GLY A 66 24.45 -6.32 -6.78
CA GLY A 66 25.66 -6.43 -5.96
C GLY A 66 25.97 -7.85 -5.45
N ALA A 67 27.25 -8.03 -5.10
CA ALA A 67 27.79 -9.22 -4.43
C ALA A 67 27.59 -9.18 -2.89
N GLY A 68 26.84 -8.20 -2.39
CA GLY A 68 26.50 -8.08 -0.97
C GLY A 68 25.68 -9.30 -0.50
N THR A 69 25.99 -9.78 0.69
CA THR A 69 25.40 -10.99 1.28
C THR A 69 24.57 -10.71 2.53
N ASN A 70 24.37 -9.45 2.89
CA ASN A 70 23.64 -9.04 4.09
C ASN A 70 22.61 -7.95 3.75
N ASP A 71 21.56 -8.36 3.06
CA ASP A 71 20.48 -7.45 2.63
C ASP A 71 19.72 -6.86 3.84
N LEU A 72 19.72 -7.56 4.99
CA LEU A 72 19.09 -7.08 6.22
C LEU A 72 19.76 -5.79 6.73
N ALA A 73 21.09 -5.75 6.76
CA ALA A 73 21.80 -4.56 7.24
C ALA A 73 21.59 -3.35 6.31
N GLU A 74 21.58 -3.57 4.99
CA GLU A 74 21.24 -2.51 4.01
C GLU A 74 19.80 -2.02 4.23
N PHE A 75 18.86 -2.92 4.44
CA PHE A 75 17.46 -2.57 4.67
C PHE A 75 17.27 -1.77 5.96
N GLN A 76 17.88 -2.20 7.07
CA GLN A 76 17.83 -1.47 8.34
C GLN A 76 18.46 -0.08 8.24
N ALA A 77 19.59 0.04 7.55
CA ALA A 77 20.25 1.33 7.31
C ALA A 77 19.36 2.25 6.46
N ALA A 78 18.77 1.73 5.40
CA ALA A 78 17.89 2.49 4.52
C ALA A 78 16.60 2.92 5.23
N LEU A 79 15.98 2.02 6.01
CA LEU A 79 14.84 2.38 6.87
C LEU A 79 15.24 3.45 7.86
N THR A 80 16.38 3.33 8.54
CA THR A 80 16.84 4.33 9.53
C THR A 80 17.03 5.71 8.90
N ALA A 81 17.65 5.76 7.72
CA ALA A 81 17.92 7.01 6.99
C ALA A 81 16.66 7.67 6.40
N GLU A 82 15.56 6.95 6.24
CA GLU A 82 14.35 7.47 5.63
C GLU A 82 13.61 8.46 6.57
N PRO A 83 13.16 9.63 6.09
CA PRO A 83 12.34 10.54 6.88
C PRO A 83 11.06 9.88 7.39
N LYS A 84 10.84 10.02 8.70
CA LYS A 84 9.68 9.45 9.41
C LYS A 84 8.42 10.29 9.30
N GLU A 85 8.58 11.57 9.00
CA GLU A 85 7.51 12.55 8.85
C GLU A 85 7.54 13.10 7.42
N GLY A 86 6.39 13.57 6.93
CA GLY A 86 6.20 14.03 5.55
C GLY A 86 4.79 13.71 5.06
N THR A 87 4.41 14.28 3.91
CA THR A 87 3.11 14.01 3.27
C THR A 87 3.20 12.94 2.20
N GLY A 88 4.39 12.69 1.65
CA GLY A 88 4.61 11.61 0.69
C GLY A 88 4.48 10.24 1.34
N GLU A 89 3.85 9.29 0.66
CA GLU A 89 3.64 7.94 1.17
C GLU A 89 4.95 7.12 1.18
N VAL A 90 4.99 6.09 2.03
CA VAL A 90 6.03 5.05 2.00
C VAL A 90 5.41 3.75 1.53
N TRP A 91 5.96 3.18 0.48
CA TRP A 91 5.60 1.86 -0.03
C TRP A 91 6.74 0.89 0.30
N LEU A 92 6.45 -0.16 1.04
CA LEU A 92 7.38 -1.25 1.32
C LEU A 92 6.90 -2.51 0.61
N VAL A 93 7.60 -2.89 -0.45
CA VAL A 93 7.27 -4.06 -1.28
C VAL A 93 8.28 -5.16 -0.99
N LEU A 94 7.79 -6.30 -0.54
CA LEU A 94 8.60 -7.48 -0.25
C LEU A 94 8.37 -8.54 -1.33
N LEU A 95 9.39 -8.82 -2.14
CA LEU A 95 9.34 -9.79 -3.23
C LEU A 95 10.28 -10.95 -2.91
N GLY A 96 9.77 -12.12 -2.56
CA GLY A 96 10.65 -13.22 -2.17
C GLY A 96 9.89 -14.42 -1.64
N HIS A 97 10.61 -15.24 -0.88
CA HIS A 97 10.05 -16.35 -0.13
C HIS A 97 9.85 -15.97 1.34
N GLY A 98 8.97 -16.69 2.00
CA GLY A 98 8.78 -16.65 3.43
C GLY A 98 8.59 -18.02 4.02
N THR A 99 8.95 -18.15 5.29
CA THR A 99 8.86 -19.39 6.08
C THR A 99 8.01 -19.17 7.32
N PHE A 100 7.41 -20.24 7.84
CA PHE A 100 6.64 -20.24 9.07
C PHE A 100 6.86 -21.55 9.81
N ASP A 101 7.22 -21.46 11.09
CA ASP A 101 7.52 -22.62 11.95
C ASP A 101 6.33 -23.05 12.82
N GLY A 102 5.14 -22.48 12.58
CA GLY A 102 3.95 -22.66 13.42
C GLY A 102 3.80 -21.58 14.51
N LYS A 103 4.81 -20.74 14.73
CA LYS A 103 4.81 -19.65 15.72
C LYS A 103 5.17 -18.31 15.09
N GLU A 104 6.24 -18.25 14.32
CA GLU A 104 6.80 -17.02 13.76
C GLU A 104 7.01 -17.14 12.25
N ALA A 105 6.58 -16.11 11.52
CA ALA A 105 6.83 -15.99 10.09
C ALA A 105 8.05 -15.10 9.83
N LYS A 106 8.83 -15.48 8.82
CA LYS A 106 10.02 -14.77 8.38
C LYS A 106 9.98 -14.47 6.89
N PHE A 107 10.51 -13.32 6.50
CA PHE A 107 10.80 -13.02 5.10
C PHE A 107 12.26 -13.41 4.81
N ASN A 108 12.48 -14.24 3.78
CA ASN A 108 13.79 -14.83 3.54
C ASN A 108 14.69 -13.92 2.71
N LEU A 109 15.83 -13.51 3.28
CA LEU A 109 16.79 -12.61 2.65
C LEU A 109 18.07 -13.33 2.22
N ARG A 110 18.90 -12.68 1.40
CA ARG A 110 20.30 -13.10 1.30
C ARG A 110 20.99 -12.64 2.57
N GLY A 111 21.35 -13.61 3.40
CA GLY A 111 21.87 -13.35 4.74
C GLY A 111 20.80 -13.63 5.81
N PRO A 112 20.82 -12.91 6.95
CA PRO A 112 19.82 -13.10 8.00
C PRO A 112 18.41 -12.69 7.56
N ASP A 113 17.44 -13.54 7.87
CA ASP A 113 16.01 -13.25 7.69
C ASP A 113 15.49 -12.32 8.80
N PHE A 114 14.32 -11.71 8.58
CA PHE A 114 13.62 -10.95 9.63
C PHE A 114 12.19 -11.42 9.86
N THR A 115 11.71 -11.18 11.07
CA THR A 115 10.39 -11.59 11.52
C THR A 115 9.34 -10.50 11.36
N ALA A 116 8.07 -10.89 11.43
CA ALA A 116 6.96 -9.94 11.44
C ALA A 116 7.05 -8.93 12.60
N GLY A 117 7.48 -9.37 13.78
CA GLY A 117 7.65 -8.53 14.96
C GLY A 117 8.79 -7.52 14.80
N GLU A 118 9.93 -7.95 14.27
CA GLU A 118 11.07 -7.05 14.02
C GLU A 118 10.70 -5.94 13.03
N LEU A 119 10.04 -6.29 11.92
CA LEU A 119 9.57 -5.29 10.96
C LEU A 119 8.56 -4.33 11.60
N ALA A 120 7.66 -4.82 12.46
CA ALA A 120 6.71 -3.97 13.18
C ALA A 120 7.44 -2.92 14.03
N GLU A 121 8.48 -3.31 14.77
CA GLU A 121 9.31 -2.40 15.58
C GLU A 121 10.00 -1.34 14.71
N TRP A 122 10.56 -1.71 13.55
CA TRP A 122 11.24 -0.77 12.66
C TRP A 122 10.29 0.24 12.02
N LEU A 123 9.02 -0.13 11.83
CA LEU A 123 8.01 0.74 11.25
C LEU A 123 7.30 1.65 12.28
N LYS A 124 7.41 1.39 13.58
CA LYS A 124 6.80 2.23 14.64
C LYS A 124 7.12 3.72 14.55
N PRO A 125 8.36 4.15 14.21
CA PRO A 125 8.68 5.57 14.18
C PRO A 125 8.04 6.34 13.01
N PHE A 126 7.58 5.66 11.96
CA PHE A 126 7.02 6.31 10.78
C PHE A 126 5.61 6.86 11.07
N LYS A 127 5.45 8.17 10.83
CA LYS A 127 4.16 8.89 10.88
C LYS A 127 3.58 9.18 9.50
N ARG A 128 4.35 8.93 8.44
CA ARG A 128 3.90 8.98 7.04
C ARG A 128 2.89 7.86 6.78
N SER A 129 1.99 8.11 5.82
CA SER A 129 1.12 7.05 5.28
C SER A 129 1.98 5.92 4.72
N LEU A 130 1.70 4.69 5.14
CA LEU A 130 2.55 3.54 4.86
C LEU A 130 1.74 2.38 4.28
N ALA A 131 2.21 1.82 3.17
CA ALA A 131 1.71 0.57 2.60
C ALA A 131 2.81 -0.49 2.67
N VAL A 132 2.50 -1.66 3.25
CA VAL A 132 3.35 -2.86 3.18
C VAL A 132 2.67 -3.86 2.25
N VAL A 133 3.35 -4.23 1.16
CA VAL A 133 2.90 -5.25 0.22
C VAL A 133 3.84 -6.43 0.33
N ASN A 134 3.47 -7.42 1.13
CA ASN A 134 4.24 -8.64 1.31
C ASN A 134 3.79 -9.71 0.31
N CYS A 135 4.57 -9.89 -0.75
CA CYS A 135 4.27 -10.83 -1.83
C CYS A 135 4.85 -12.24 -1.60
N ALA A 136 5.41 -12.51 -0.42
CA ALA A 136 6.04 -13.80 -0.14
C ALA A 136 5.05 -14.89 0.26
N SER A 137 5.50 -16.14 0.13
CA SER A 137 4.89 -17.29 0.82
C SER A 137 4.86 -17.04 2.33
N ALA A 138 3.91 -17.67 3.03
CA ALA A 138 3.73 -17.52 4.47
C ALA A 138 3.60 -16.06 4.97
N SER A 139 3.10 -15.13 4.14
CA SER A 139 3.05 -13.70 4.46
C SER A 139 1.95 -13.31 5.45
N ALA A 140 0.85 -14.05 5.56
CA ALA A 140 -0.29 -13.70 6.42
C ALA A 140 0.03 -13.32 7.87
N PRO A 141 0.96 -13.97 8.60
CA PRO A 141 1.28 -13.56 9.98
C PRO A 141 1.86 -12.14 10.09
N PHE A 142 2.40 -11.58 8.99
CA PHE A 142 2.80 -10.17 8.94
C PHE A 142 1.59 -9.23 8.96
N LEU A 143 0.41 -9.64 8.51
CA LEU A 143 -0.79 -8.79 8.47
C LEU A 143 -1.16 -8.29 9.86
N ALA A 144 -1.39 -9.22 10.80
CA ALA A 144 -1.77 -8.86 12.17
C ALA A 144 -0.64 -8.13 12.92
N ALA A 145 0.63 -8.52 12.71
CA ALA A 145 1.77 -7.88 13.37
C ALA A 145 2.03 -6.45 12.88
N LEU A 146 1.73 -6.18 11.61
CA LEU A 146 1.94 -4.88 11.00
C LEU A 146 0.68 -4.01 11.00
N SER A 147 -0.51 -4.54 11.27
CA SER A 147 -1.75 -3.78 11.28
C SER A 147 -1.66 -2.59 12.24
N ALA A 148 -2.00 -1.41 11.75
CA ALA A 148 -1.93 -0.16 12.50
C ALA A 148 -2.84 0.90 11.87
N PRO A 149 -3.37 1.87 12.65
CA PRO A 149 -4.18 2.95 12.10
C PRO A 149 -3.49 3.70 10.95
N GLY A 150 -4.16 3.79 9.81
CA GLY A 150 -3.67 4.52 8.63
C GLY A 150 -2.58 3.81 7.83
N ARG A 151 -2.22 2.57 8.20
CA ARG A 151 -1.32 1.70 7.45
C ARG A 151 -2.14 0.71 6.62
N VAL A 152 -1.73 0.52 5.37
CA VAL A 152 -2.27 -0.54 4.50
C VAL A 152 -1.31 -1.71 4.51
N VAL A 153 -1.79 -2.92 4.77
CA VAL A 153 -1.01 -4.16 4.73
C VAL A 153 -1.66 -5.14 3.77
N VAL A 154 -0.90 -5.60 2.80
CA VAL A 154 -1.32 -6.61 1.83
C VAL A 154 -0.41 -7.83 1.99
N THR A 155 -1.00 -9.01 2.07
CA THR A 155 -0.28 -10.29 2.05
C THR A 155 -0.70 -11.11 0.84
N ALA A 156 0.22 -11.89 0.28
CA ALA A 156 -0.10 -12.83 -0.79
C ALA A 156 -0.81 -14.09 -0.29
N THR A 157 -0.68 -14.40 1.00
CA THR A 157 -1.30 -15.57 1.63
C THR A 157 -2.32 -15.17 2.69
N ARG A 158 -3.20 -16.12 3.04
CA ARG A 158 -4.20 -15.98 4.13
C ARG A 158 -3.80 -16.71 5.41
N THR A 159 -2.83 -17.62 5.34
CA THR A 159 -2.22 -18.26 6.52
C THR A 159 -0.70 -18.35 6.39
N GLY A 160 -0.01 -18.58 7.51
CA GLY A 160 1.43 -18.89 7.52
C GLY A 160 1.76 -20.25 6.88
N ASN A 161 0.77 -21.15 6.72
CA ASN A 161 0.98 -22.49 6.18
C ASN A 161 0.90 -22.56 4.64
N GLU A 162 0.66 -21.43 3.98
CA GLU A 162 0.71 -21.32 2.52
C GLU A 162 2.15 -21.08 2.08
N LEU A 163 2.92 -22.17 2.01
CA LEU A 163 4.37 -22.16 1.79
C LEU A 163 4.80 -22.20 0.31
N ASN A 164 3.84 -22.30 -0.61
CA ASN A 164 4.14 -22.37 -2.04
C ASN A 164 4.49 -20.99 -2.59
N PHE A 165 5.26 -20.97 -3.68
CA PHE A 165 5.57 -19.74 -4.41
C PHE A 165 4.30 -18.95 -4.73
N CYS A 166 4.29 -17.66 -4.38
CA CYS A 166 3.17 -16.77 -4.62
C CYS A 166 3.35 -15.99 -5.93
N ARG A 167 2.35 -16.08 -6.81
CA ARG A 167 2.29 -15.34 -8.09
C ARG A 167 1.74 -13.95 -7.93
N PHE A 168 1.02 -13.69 -6.84
CA PHE A 168 0.39 -12.42 -6.53
C PHE A 168 1.31 -11.22 -6.77
N GLY A 169 2.57 -11.28 -6.33
CA GLY A 169 3.51 -10.16 -6.48
C GLY A 169 3.79 -9.75 -7.92
N GLY A 170 3.89 -10.71 -8.83
CA GLY A 170 4.10 -10.43 -10.26
C GLY A 170 2.91 -9.75 -10.92
N TYR A 171 1.69 -10.16 -10.55
CA TYR A 171 0.45 -9.54 -11.02
C TYR A 171 0.19 -8.19 -10.37
N PHE A 172 0.48 -8.04 -9.08
CA PHE A 172 0.33 -6.78 -8.36
C PHE A 172 1.28 -5.71 -8.90
N ALA A 173 2.54 -6.06 -9.13
CA ALA A 173 3.53 -5.16 -9.73
C ALA A 173 3.12 -4.70 -11.15
N GLU A 174 2.32 -5.50 -11.86
CA GLU A 174 1.78 -5.13 -13.16
C GLU A 174 0.53 -4.25 -13.06
N ALA A 175 -0.33 -4.56 -12.11
CA ALA A 175 -1.56 -3.81 -11.88
C ALA A 175 -1.26 -2.40 -11.35
N ILE A 176 -0.24 -2.23 -10.50
CA ILE A 176 0.09 -0.94 -9.91
C ILE A 176 0.61 0.05 -10.98
N GLY A 177 -0.27 0.98 -11.36
CA GLY A 177 -0.04 1.97 -12.41
C GLY A 177 -0.46 1.52 -13.81
N SER A 178 -1.28 0.47 -13.95
CA SER A 178 -1.93 0.08 -15.21
C SER A 178 -3.36 0.60 -15.29
N ALA A 179 -3.73 1.20 -16.43
CA ALA A 179 -5.10 1.63 -16.70
C ALA A 179 -6.12 0.46 -16.75
N ASP A 180 -5.65 -0.78 -16.91
CA ASP A 180 -6.49 -1.97 -16.83
C ASP A 180 -6.99 -2.22 -15.40
N ALA A 181 -6.29 -1.71 -14.40
CA ALA A 181 -6.65 -1.81 -13.00
C ALA A 181 -7.55 -0.65 -12.53
N ASP A 182 -7.67 0.44 -13.30
CA ASP A 182 -8.58 1.56 -12.98
C ASP A 182 -10.03 1.09 -13.16
N LEU A 183 -10.65 0.60 -12.07
CA LEU A 183 -11.98 0.02 -12.03
C LEU A 183 -13.06 1.10 -11.93
N ASP A 184 -12.77 2.23 -11.26
CA ASP A 184 -13.73 3.32 -11.08
C ASP A 184 -13.61 4.45 -12.12
N LYS A 185 -12.61 4.39 -12.99
CA LYS A 185 -12.35 5.29 -14.13
C LYS A 185 -12.02 6.72 -13.70
N ASP A 186 -11.34 6.88 -12.57
CA ASP A 186 -10.86 8.18 -12.08
C ASP A 186 -9.53 8.64 -12.73
N GLY A 187 -8.93 7.80 -13.59
CA GLY A 187 -7.72 8.11 -14.35
C GLY A 187 -6.43 7.84 -13.59
N GLN A 188 -6.49 7.13 -12.46
CA GLN A 188 -5.36 6.63 -11.71
C GLN A 188 -5.64 5.20 -11.22
N THR A 189 -4.70 4.62 -10.49
CA THR A 189 -4.87 3.26 -9.97
C THR A 189 -4.53 3.26 -8.48
N SER A 190 -5.54 2.95 -7.68
CA SER A 190 -5.41 2.77 -6.24
C SER A 190 -4.75 1.43 -5.87
N LEU A 191 -4.24 1.35 -4.64
CA LEU A 191 -3.75 0.10 -4.08
C LEU A 191 -4.86 -0.95 -4.01
N LEU A 192 -6.08 -0.55 -3.65
CA LEU A 192 -7.25 -1.45 -3.64
C LEU A 192 -7.48 -2.06 -5.02
N GLU A 193 -7.48 -1.25 -6.07
CA GLU A 193 -7.67 -1.72 -7.44
C GLU A 193 -6.57 -2.65 -7.92
N ALA A 194 -5.31 -2.32 -7.61
CA ALA A 194 -4.18 -3.18 -7.90
C ALA A 194 -4.30 -4.54 -7.16
N TYR A 195 -4.74 -4.52 -5.90
CA TYR A 195 -5.02 -5.72 -5.12
C TYR A 195 -6.13 -6.59 -5.73
N LEU A 196 -7.23 -5.96 -6.15
CA LEU A 196 -8.37 -6.66 -6.74
C LEU A 196 -8.02 -7.28 -8.10
N LEU A 197 -7.36 -6.52 -8.98
CA LEU A 197 -6.94 -7.05 -10.28
C LEU A 197 -5.90 -8.17 -10.12
N ALA A 198 -4.92 -7.99 -9.24
CA ALA A 198 -3.90 -9.01 -9.00
C ALA A 198 -4.52 -10.31 -8.45
N SER A 199 -5.42 -10.20 -7.47
CA SER A 199 -6.13 -11.36 -6.91
C SER A 199 -6.99 -12.07 -7.96
N SER A 200 -7.65 -11.32 -8.84
CA SER A 200 -8.42 -11.88 -9.97
C SER A 200 -7.52 -12.67 -10.92
N ARG A 201 -6.35 -12.12 -11.29
CA ARG A 201 -5.39 -12.79 -12.19
C ARG A 201 -4.77 -14.03 -11.57
N VAL A 202 -4.52 -14.02 -10.26
CA VAL A 202 -4.10 -15.22 -9.52
C VAL A 202 -5.18 -16.30 -9.61
N SER A 203 -6.44 -15.96 -9.34
CA SER A 203 -7.56 -16.91 -9.42
C SER A 203 -7.75 -17.47 -10.83
N GLU A 204 -7.64 -16.62 -11.85
CA GLU A 204 -7.68 -17.01 -13.26
C GLU A 204 -6.54 -17.98 -13.60
N PHE A 205 -5.31 -17.71 -13.15
CA PHE A 205 -4.17 -18.60 -13.36
C PHE A 205 -4.44 -20.01 -12.82
N TYR A 206 -4.84 -20.14 -11.55
CA TYR A 206 -5.08 -21.46 -10.96
C TYR A 206 -6.23 -22.20 -11.64
N THR A 207 -7.27 -21.47 -12.05
CA THR A 207 -8.42 -22.04 -12.77
C THR A 207 -8.01 -22.54 -14.16
N THR A 208 -7.33 -21.70 -14.95
CA THR A 208 -6.87 -22.04 -16.31
C THR A 208 -5.88 -23.19 -16.31
N GLU A 209 -4.98 -23.23 -15.33
CA GLU A 209 -3.99 -24.30 -15.19
C GLU A 209 -4.56 -25.60 -14.59
N GLY A 210 -5.83 -25.61 -14.17
CA GLY A 210 -6.45 -26.76 -13.51
C GLY A 210 -5.79 -27.12 -12.17
N ARG A 211 -5.29 -26.13 -11.43
CA ARG A 211 -4.57 -26.29 -10.16
C ARG A 211 -5.40 -25.79 -8.98
N LEU A 212 -5.18 -26.38 -7.80
CA LEU A 212 -5.69 -25.83 -6.56
C LEU A 212 -4.94 -24.55 -6.21
N ALA A 213 -5.66 -23.50 -5.81
CA ALA A 213 -5.06 -22.27 -5.33
C ALA A 213 -4.25 -22.50 -4.05
N THR A 214 -2.99 -22.10 -4.07
CA THR A 214 -2.05 -22.26 -2.94
C THR A 214 -1.68 -20.94 -2.27
N GLU A 215 -2.27 -19.84 -2.73
CA GLU A 215 -2.11 -18.49 -2.20
C GLU A 215 -3.48 -17.78 -2.23
N HIS A 216 -3.74 -16.96 -1.23
CA HIS A 216 -5.00 -16.24 -1.09
C HIS A 216 -4.71 -14.88 -0.45
N ALA A 217 -4.62 -13.85 -1.28
CA ALA A 217 -4.23 -12.54 -0.80
C ALA A 217 -5.27 -11.95 0.16
N LEU A 218 -4.79 -11.17 1.14
CA LEU A 218 -5.59 -10.43 2.10
C LEU A 218 -5.15 -8.96 2.13
N LEU A 219 -6.09 -8.07 2.46
CA LEU A 219 -5.87 -6.63 2.62
C LEU A 219 -6.37 -6.20 4.00
N ASP A 220 -5.55 -5.51 4.76
CA ASP A 220 -5.90 -4.81 6.00
C ASP A 220 -5.57 -3.33 5.84
N ASP A 221 -6.52 -2.43 6.12
CA ASP A 221 -6.30 -0.99 6.00
C ASP A 221 -6.96 -0.16 7.10
N ASN A 222 -7.67 -0.82 8.00
CA ASN A 222 -8.40 -0.20 9.10
C ASN A 222 -7.70 -0.35 10.47
N GLY A 223 -6.67 -1.21 10.57
CA GLY A 223 -5.91 -1.44 11.79
C GLY A 223 -6.47 -2.51 12.74
N ASP A 224 -7.42 -3.35 12.32
CA ASP A 224 -8.03 -4.39 13.16
C ASP A 224 -7.33 -5.76 13.08
N GLY A 225 -6.43 -5.95 12.11
CA GLY A 225 -5.68 -7.18 11.89
C GLY A 225 -6.51 -8.29 11.25
N LEU A 226 -7.69 -7.98 10.71
CA LEU A 226 -8.64 -8.90 10.11
C LEU A 226 -8.70 -8.70 8.59
N GLY A 227 -7.70 -9.21 7.89
CA GLY A 227 -7.58 -9.00 6.44
C GLY A 227 -8.82 -9.41 5.63
N THR A 228 -9.29 -8.51 4.77
CA THR A 228 -10.42 -8.70 3.86
C THR A 228 -9.98 -9.36 2.54
N PRO A 229 -10.56 -10.53 2.16
CA PRO A 229 -10.33 -11.17 0.87
C PRO A 229 -10.90 -10.39 -0.33
N ALA A 230 -10.28 -10.53 -1.49
CA ALA A 230 -10.72 -9.83 -2.71
C ALA A 230 -12.14 -10.20 -3.18
N ASP A 231 -12.64 -11.42 -2.90
CA ASP A 231 -13.98 -11.86 -3.28
C ASP A 231 -15.11 -11.24 -2.41
N TRP A 232 -14.75 -10.35 -1.47
CA TRP A 232 -15.69 -9.52 -0.71
C TRP A 232 -16.07 -8.25 -1.45
N PHE A 233 -15.38 -7.91 -2.53
CA PHE A 233 -15.59 -6.69 -3.28
C PHE A 233 -16.37 -6.95 -4.58
N ARG A 234 -17.19 -5.97 -4.98
CA ARG A 234 -17.78 -5.85 -6.31
C ARG A 234 -17.37 -4.50 -6.88
N GLY A 235 -16.46 -4.51 -7.85
CA GLY A 235 -15.67 -3.31 -8.17
C GLY A 235 -14.89 -2.89 -6.93
N VAL A 236 -14.82 -1.58 -6.64
CA VAL A 236 -14.15 -1.05 -5.44
C VAL A 236 -15.01 -1.10 -4.16
N ARG A 237 -16.24 -1.62 -4.25
CA ARG A 237 -17.18 -1.63 -3.11
C ARG A 237 -17.18 -2.97 -2.38
N ALA A 238 -16.90 -2.96 -1.08
CA ALA A 238 -17.15 -4.11 -0.21
C ALA A 238 -18.66 -4.43 -0.15
N VAL A 239 -19.01 -5.68 -0.45
CA VAL A 239 -20.40 -6.19 -0.47
C VAL A 239 -20.66 -7.28 0.57
N LYS A 240 -19.61 -7.82 1.19
CA LYS A 240 -19.70 -8.74 2.34
C LYS A 240 -19.33 -7.99 3.62
N LYS A 241 -19.83 -8.50 4.75
CA LYS A 241 -19.47 -8.02 6.09
C LYS A 241 -18.73 -9.11 6.84
N ALA A 242 -17.79 -8.73 7.69
CA ALA A 242 -17.12 -9.66 8.57
C ALA A 242 -18.08 -10.22 9.62
N LYS A 243 -17.71 -11.38 10.17
CA LYS A 243 -18.35 -11.86 11.39
C LYS A 243 -18.05 -10.88 12.52
N ASP A 244 -18.94 -10.79 13.50
CA ASP A 244 -18.78 -9.97 14.70
C ASP A 244 -18.81 -8.44 14.49
N GLY A 245 -19.24 -7.99 13.30
CA GLY A 245 -19.50 -6.57 13.03
C GLY A 245 -18.29 -5.74 12.63
N ALA A 246 -17.12 -6.38 12.41
CA ALA A 246 -15.95 -5.68 11.86
C ALA A 246 -16.23 -5.14 10.44
N THR A 247 -15.62 -4.00 10.12
CA THR A 247 -15.82 -3.31 8.85
C THR A 247 -14.82 -3.83 7.84
N ALA A 248 -15.30 -4.23 6.65
CA ALA A 248 -14.42 -4.65 5.57
C ALA A 248 -13.43 -3.54 5.21
N ASP A 249 -12.19 -3.94 4.90
CA ASP A 249 -11.13 -3.05 4.47
C ASP A 249 -11.43 -2.45 3.09
N GLY A 250 -10.57 -1.51 2.68
CA GLY A 250 -10.46 -1.05 1.30
C GLY A 250 -10.59 0.45 1.14
N ARG A 251 -11.10 1.18 2.14
CA ARG A 251 -11.27 2.64 2.01
C ARG A 251 -9.95 3.40 2.02
N ARG A 252 -9.04 3.04 2.92
CA ARG A 252 -7.73 3.68 2.97
C ARG A 252 -6.89 3.20 1.77
N ALA A 253 -6.99 1.93 1.40
CA ALA A 253 -6.35 1.37 0.21
C ALA A 253 -6.84 2.02 -1.10
N HIS A 254 -8.12 2.39 -1.19
CA HIS A 254 -8.70 3.11 -2.34
C HIS A 254 -8.11 4.53 -2.50
N GLN A 255 -7.75 5.19 -1.41
CA GLN A 255 -7.09 6.51 -1.43
C GLN A 255 -5.56 6.43 -1.65
N PHE A 256 -4.99 5.22 -1.68
CA PHE A 256 -3.54 5.02 -1.69
C PHE A 256 -3.04 4.84 -3.13
N VAL A 257 -2.63 5.94 -3.77
CA VAL A 257 -2.26 6.00 -5.20
C VAL A 257 -0.79 6.36 -5.36
N LEU A 258 -0.01 5.51 -6.04
CA LEU A 258 1.41 5.78 -6.32
C LEU A 258 1.57 6.70 -7.53
N VAL A 259 0.96 6.35 -8.66
CA VAL A 259 1.02 7.14 -9.89
C VAL A 259 -0.23 8.02 -9.95
N ARG A 260 -0.11 9.22 -9.41
CA ARG A 260 -1.19 10.22 -9.40
C ARG A 260 -1.52 10.72 -10.80
N SER A 261 -2.81 10.91 -11.08
CA SER A 261 -3.31 11.53 -12.31
C SER A 261 -2.85 13.00 -12.44
N GLU A 262 -2.98 13.60 -13.63
CA GLU A 262 -2.61 15.00 -13.81
C GLU A 262 -3.45 15.95 -12.95
N GLN A 263 -4.72 15.64 -12.77
CA GLN A 263 -5.64 16.39 -11.91
C GLN A 263 -5.18 16.31 -10.46
N GLU A 264 -4.82 15.10 -10.00
CA GLU A 264 -4.39 14.87 -8.63
C GLU A 264 -3.04 15.54 -8.32
N ARG A 265 -2.11 15.54 -9.29
CA ARG A 265 -0.81 16.23 -9.17
C ARG A 265 -0.94 17.75 -9.01
N LYS A 266 -2.05 18.35 -9.45
CA LYS A 266 -2.30 19.80 -9.29
C LYS A 266 -2.80 20.15 -7.89
N LEU A 267 -3.31 19.18 -7.13
CA LEU A 267 -3.80 19.41 -5.78
C LEU A 267 -2.63 19.43 -4.77
N PRO A 268 -2.54 20.48 -3.91
CA PRO A 268 -1.57 20.49 -2.82
C PRO A 268 -1.75 19.28 -1.90
N ALA A 269 -0.65 18.77 -1.35
CA ALA A 269 -0.66 17.61 -0.44
C ALA A 269 -1.63 17.76 0.75
N SER A 270 -1.72 18.97 1.32
CA SER A 270 -2.64 19.29 2.42
C SER A 270 -4.11 19.21 2.01
N VAL A 271 -4.43 19.58 0.77
CA VAL A 271 -5.78 19.47 0.21
C VAL A 271 -6.13 18.00 0.01
N ARG A 272 -5.23 17.20 -0.57
CA ARG A 272 -5.42 15.75 -0.72
C ARG A 272 -5.62 15.07 0.63
N ALA A 273 -4.76 15.38 1.62
CA ALA A 273 -4.88 14.85 2.97
C ALA A 273 -6.24 15.21 3.63
N LYS A 274 -6.72 16.45 3.43
CA LYS A 274 -8.02 16.86 3.98
C LYS A 274 -9.20 16.18 3.27
N ARG A 275 -9.11 15.99 1.95
CA ARG A 275 -10.10 15.22 1.18
C ARG A 275 -10.18 13.80 1.73
N ASP A 276 -9.03 13.14 1.86
CA ASP A 276 -8.95 11.76 2.31
C ASP A 276 -9.60 11.60 3.70
N GLU A 277 -9.34 12.53 4.63
CA GLU A 277 -9.95 12.55 5.96
C GLU A 277 -11.48 12.64 5.90
N LEU A 278 -12.01 13.56 5.08
CA LEU A 278 -13.45 13.77 4.93
C LEU A 278 -14.14 12.56 4.29
N GLU A 279 -13.54 11.98 3.25
CA GLU A 279 -14.07 10.77 2.59
C GLU A 279 -14.08 9.57 3.53
N LEU A 280 -13.03 9.39 4.35
CA LEU A 280 -13.01 8.36 5.38
C LEU A 280 -14.09 8.59 6.45
N ALA A 281 -14.30 9.84 6.87
CA ALA A 281 -15.36 10.19 7.82
C ALA A 281 -16.75 9.93 7.25
N ILE A 282 -17.00 10.31 6.00
CA ILE A 282 -18.25 10.02 5.27
C ILE A 282 -18.47 8.51 5.16
N GLY A 283 -17.42 7.76 4.82
CA GLY A 283 -17.46 6.30 4.81
C GLY A 283 -17.90 5.75 6.17
N LYS A 284 -17.23 6.13 7.25
CA LYS A 284 -17.53 5.63 8.60
C LYS A 284 -18.97 5.94 9.02
N LEU A 285 -19.47 7.11 8.64
CA LEU A 285 -20.86 7.48 8.88
C LEU A 285 -21.83 6.60 8.06
N ARG A 286 -21.50 6.27 6.81
CA ARG A 286 -22.30 5.39 5.96
C ARG A 286 -22.43 3.97 6.51
N ASP A 287 -21.40 3.43 7.15
CA ASP A 287 -21.47 2.09 7.77
C ASP A 287 -22.48 2.03 8.91
N ARG A 288 -22.56 3.13 9.65
CA ARG A 288 -23.47 3.30 10.80
C ARG A 288 -24.87 3.76 10.40
N LYS A 289 -25.17 3.91 9.11
CA LYS A 289 -26.48 4.41 8.64
C LYS A 289 -27.65 3.60 9.19
N THR A 290 -27.51 2.28 9.30
CA THR A 290 -28.57 1.40 9.83
C THR A 290 -28.76 1.51 11.34
N GLU A 291 -27.81 2.14 12.05
CA GLU A 291 -27.84 2.34 13.51
C GLU A 291 -28.41 3.71 13.90
N LEU A 292 -28.58 4.62 12.94
CA LEU A 292 -28.98 6.01 13.18
C LEU A 292 -30.39 6.29 12.64
N PRO A 293 -31.21 7.09 13.35
CA PRO A 293 -32.39 7.70 12.77
C PRO A 293 -32.04 8.51 11.51
N GLU A 294 -32.89 8.44 10.49
CA GLU A 294 -32.63 9.10 9.21
C GLU A 294 -32.37 10.62 9.32
N PRO A 295 -33.11 11.41 10.12
CA PRO A 295 -32.82 12.83 10.30
C PRO A 295 -31.43 13.09 10.93
N GLU A 296 -31.03 12.27 11.90
CA GLU A 296 -29.72 12.39 12.56
C GLU A 296 -28.58 12.05 11.60
N TYR A 297 -28.74 11.01 10.78
CA TYR A 297 -27.76 10.66 9.74
C TYR A 297 -27.50 11.82 8.78
N TYR A 298 -28.54 12.50 8.28
CA TYR A 298 -28.36 13.62 7.38
C TYR A 298 -27.79 14.86 8.06
N GLN A 299 -28.15 15.13 9.33
CA GLN A 299 -27.53 16.20 10.13
C GLN A 299 -26.02 16.02 10.29
N LEU A 300 -25.54 14.78 10.43
CA LEU A 300 -24.12 14.46 10.51
C LEU A 300 -23.42 14.47 9.14
N LEU A 301 -24.13 14.05 8.09
CA LEU A 301 -23.56 13.94 6.74
C LEU A 301 -23.41 15.30 6.05
N GLU A 302 -24.39 16.19 6.20
CA GLU A 302 -24.43 17.50 5.56
C GLU A 302 -23.14 18.32 5.77
N PRO A 303 -22.63 18.54 7.00
CA PRO A 303 -21.41 19.32 7.20
C PRO A 303 -20.19 18.70 6.51
N LEU A 304 -20.07 17.36 6.51
CA LEU A 304 -18.97 16.66 5.84
C LEU A 304 -18.99 16.89 4.32
N LEU A 305 -20.17 16.82 3.70
CA LEU A 305 -20.32 17.07 2.26
C LEU A 305 -20.08 18.53 1.90
N LEU A 306 -20.54 19.46 2.74
CA LEU A 306 -20.29 20.89 2.55
C LEU A 306 -18.80 21.23 2.66
N ASP A 307 -18.09 20.65 3.63
CA ASP A 307 -16.66 20.85 3.79
C ASP A 307 -15.87 20.24 2.63
N LEU A 308 -16.27 19.08 2.13
CA LEU A 308 -15.67 18.47 0.94
C LEU A 308 -15.90 19.34 -0.31
N ALA A 309 -17.11 19.88 -0.49
CA ALA A 309 -17.42 20.77 -1.61
C ALA A 309 -16.61 22.07 -1.54
N ARG A 310 -16.50 22.68 -0.36
CA ARG A 310 -15.67 23.88 -0.12
C ARG A 310 -14.20 23.62 -0.43
N LEU A 311 -13.68 22.45 -0.03
CA LEU A 311 -12.30 22.05 -0.30
C LEU A 311 -11.98 22.03 -1.80
N TYR A 312 -12.89 21.48 -2.61
CA TYR A 312 -12.72 21.50 -4.07
C TYR A 312 -12.91 22.88 -4.69
N GLN A 313 -13.78 23.71 -4.11
CA GLN A 313 -13.98 25.07 -4.58
C GLN A 313 -12.72 25.94 -4.39
N THR A 314 -12.02 25.76 -3.27
CA THR A 314 -10.79 26.53 -2.96
C THR A 314 -9.54 25.98 -3.65
N ALA A 315 -9.57 24.72 -4.11
CA ALA A 315 -8.48 24.08 -4.83
C ALA A 315 -8.49 24.30 -6.35
N ARG A 316 -9.54 24.93 -6.90
CA ARG A 316 -9.62 25.38 -8.30
C ARG A 316 -8.90 26.71 -8.49
#